data_AF-A0A5N5XDC4-F1
#
_entry.id   AF-A0A5N5XDC4-F1
#
_cell.length_a   1.000
_cell.length_b   1.000
_cell.length_c   1.000
_cell.angle_alpha   90.00
_cell.angle_beta   90.00
_cell.angle_gamma   90.00
#
_symmetry.space_group_name_H-M   'P 1'
#
loop_
_entity.id
_entity.type
_entity.pdbx_description
1 polymer ?
#
loop_
_entity_poly.entity_id
_entity_poly.type
_entity_poly.pdbx_seq_one_letter_code
_entity_poly.pdbx_strand_id
1 'polypeptide(L)'
;MDQYIWCTIPKVQRLAIAFKSYQLIKYILKPGPETREKIPWWELLTSLQLSQQHPVAIDFFPWPEVRDRLIINHAYYLGKCDFFSCTQEYLFSNWPYGIRDCFVLDDQSTYRPSQAFIQHVNSLTNWSMCPAFFERYPEFIGIIPPASAAWEGTETWRA
;
A
#
# COMPACT_ATOMS: atom_id res chain seq x y z
N MET A 1 11.17 -14.66 3.45
CA MET A 1 10.91 -13.48 2.60
C MET A 1 10.51 -12.27 3.45
N ASP A 2 9.47 -12.38 4.27
CA ASP A 2 8.97 -11.29 5.13
C ASP A 2 10.01 -10.75 6.16
N GLN A 3 10.77 -11.64 6.82
CA GLN A 3 11.84 -11.25 7.76
C GLN A 3 13.13 -10.74 7.10
N TYR A 4 13.27 -10.85 5.78
CA TYR A 4 14.52 -10.52 5.08
C TYR A 4 14.37 -9.32 4.13
N ILE A 5 13.19 -9.13 3.56
CA ILE A 5 12.90 -8.04 2.60
C ILE A 5 12.12 -6.89 3.25
N TRP A 6 11.28 -7.19 4.24
CA TRP A 6 10.34 -6.23 4.84
C TRP A 6 10.67 -5.94 6.31
N CYS A 7 11.86 -6.31 6.78
CA CYS A 7 12.24 -6.17 8.19
C CYS A 7 12.28 -4.71 8.67
N THR A 8 12.57 -3.79 7.75
CA THR A 8 12.63 -2.34 8.00
C THR A 8 11.25 -1.68 8.08
N ILE A 9 10.19 -2.37 7.65
CA ILE A 9 8.84 -1.82 7.57
C ILE A 9 8.05 -2.19 8.84
N PRO A 10 7.38 -1.21 9.49
CA PRO A 10 6.52 -1.47 10.64
C PRO A 10 5.52 -2.60 10.40
N LYS A 11 5.32 -3.45 11.41
CA LYS A 11 4.48 -4.66 11.30
C LYS A 11 3.03 -4.35 10.86
N VAL A 12 2.47 -3.23 11.33
CA VAL A 12 1.12 -2.79 10.96
C VAL A 12 1.04 -2.38 9.49
N GLN A 13 2.07 -1.69 8.98
CA GLN A 13 2.14 -1.28 7.58
C GLN A 13 2.25 -2.50 6.65
N ARG A 14 3.08 -3.48 7.01
CA ARG A 14 3.14 -4.79 6.32
C ARG A 14 1.79 -5.48 6.29
N LEU A 15 1.10 -5.50 7.43
CA LEU A 15 -0.24 -6.08 7.52
C LEU A 15 -1.24 -5.35 6.62
N ALA A 16 -1.24 -4.02 6.61
CA ALA A 16 -2.13 -3.21 5.77
C ALA A 16 -1.88 -3.47 4.28
N ILE A 17 -0.62 -3.43 3.83
CA ILE A 17 -0.23 -3.71 2.45
C ILE A 17 -0.63 -5.14 2.05
N ALA A 18 -0.33 -6.13 2.89
CA ALA A 18 -0.67 -7.52 2.62
C ALA A 18 -2.19 -7.74 2.57
N PHE A 19 -2.94 -7.11 3.47
CA PHE A 19 -4.40 -7.20 3.50
C PHE A 19 -5.03 -6.63 2.23
N LYS A 20 -4.60 -5.44 1.78
CA LYS A 20 -5.08 -4.82 0.54
C LYS A 20 -4.68 -5.64 -0.69
N SER A 21 -3.42 -6.05 -0.78
CA SER A 21 -2.92 -6.91 -1.85
C SER A 21 -3.72 -8.21 -1.97
N TYR A 22 -4.03 -8.85 -0.84
CA TYR A 22 -4.86 -10.06 -0.82
C TYR A 22 -6.27 -9.81 -1.35
N GLN A 23 -6.90 -8.70 -0.97
CA GLN A 23 -8.23 -8.34 -1.48
C GLN A 23 -8.21 -8.09 -2.99
N LEU A 24 -7.24 -7.29 -3.46
CA LEU A 24 -7.08 -7.00 -4.89
C LEU A 24 -6.84 -8.27 -5.71
N ILE A 25 -5.90 -9.12 -5.29
CA ILE A 25 -5.61 -10.40 -5.97
C ILE A 25 -6.87 -11.27 -6.05
N LYS A 26 -7.64 -11.37 -4.97
CA LYS A 26 -8.90 -12.13 -4.98
C LYS A 26 -9.92 -11.57 -5.96
N TYR A 27 -10.02 -10.25 -6.05
CA TYR A 27 -10.91 -9.60 -6.99
C TYR A 27 -10.47 -9.84 -8.43
N ILE A 28 -9.17 -9.73 -8.74
CA ILE A 28 -8.61 -9.98 -10.07
C ILE A 28 -8.82 -11.44 -10.49
N LEU A 29 -8.55 -12.39 -9.60
CA LEU A 29 -8.67 -13.83 -9.91
C LEU A 29 -10.13 -14.31 -10.01
N LYS A 30 -11.03 -13.75 -9.20
CA LYS A 30 -12.45 -14.11 -9.19
C LYS A 30 -13.31 -12.85 -9.03
N PRO A 31 -13.52 -12.09 -10.11
CA PRO A 31 -14.37 -10.92 -10.07
C PRO A 31 -15.83 -11.35 -9.85
N GLY A 32 -16.47 -10.76 -8.85
CA GLY A 32 -17.87 -11.02 -8.53
C GLY A 32 -18.40 -9.99 -7.52
N PRO A 33 -19.72 -9.96 -7.25
CA PRO A 33 -20.31 -8.97 -6.35
C PRO A 33 -19.66 -8.95 -4.96
N GLU A 34 -19.43 -10.13 -4.39
CA GLU A 34 -18.84 -10.29 -3.04
C GLU A 34 -17.38 -9.82 -2.95
N THR A 35 -16.59 -10.01 -4.01
CA THR A 35 -15.20 -9.53 -4.04
C THR A 35 -15.18 -8.04 -4.36
N ARG A 36 -16.07 -7.56 -5.24
CA ARG A 36 -16.21 -6.16 -5.62
C ARG A 36 -16.59 -5.24 -4.47
N GLU A 37 -17.46 -5.68 -3.56
CA GLU A 37 -17.89 -4.92 -2.38
C GLU A 37 -16.72 -4.63 -1.43
N LYS A 38 -15.70 -5.51 -1.41
CA LYS A 38 -14.52 -5.38 -0.55
C LYS A 38 -13.46 -4.44 -1.12
N ILE A 39 -13.55 -4.10 -2.41
CA ILE A 39 -12.59 -3.22 -3.09
C ILE A 39 -13.09 -1.78 -3.03
N PRO A 40 -12.37 -0.87 -2.37
CA PRO A 40 -12.69 0.54 -2.38
C PRO A 40 -12.49 1.12 -3.79
N TRP A 41 -13.19 2.22 -4.09
CA TRP A 41 -13.22 2.81 -5.43
C TRP A 41 -11.82 3.12 -5.99
N TRP A 42 -10.89 3.52 -5.14
CA TRP A 42 -9.52 3.92 -5.52
C TRP A 42 -8.62 2.74 -5.89
N GLU A 43 -8.97 1.51 -5.50
CA GLU A 43 -8.19 0.31 -5.77
C GLU A 43 -8.68 -0.42 -7.03
N LEU A 44 -9.88 -0.09 -7.53
CA LEU A 44 -10.39 -0.61 -8.79
C LEU A 44 -9.44 -0.27 -9.94
N LEU A 45 -9.43 -1.14 -10.96
CA LEU A 45 -8.63 -0.94 -12.16
C LEU A 45 -9.11 0.30 -12.92
N THR A 46 -8.18 1.18 -13.27
CA THR A 46 -8.43 2.33 -14.15
C THR A 46 -8.59 1.88 -15.61
N SER A 47 -9.08 2.78 -16.46
CA SER A 47 -9.17 2.54 -17.91
C SER A 47 -7.80 2.22 -18.53
N LEU A 48 -6.72 2.85 -18.05
CA LEU A 48 -5.36 2.58 -18.53
C LEU A 48 -4.87 1.19 -18.10
N GLN A 49 -5.14 0.77 -16.86
CA GLN A 49 -4.81 -0.58 -16.40
C GLN A 49 -5.48 -1.66 -17.25
N LEU A 50 -6.70 -1.41 -17.74
CA LEU A 50 -7.45 -2.35 -18.58
C LEU A 50 -7.00 -2.35 -20.05
N SER A 51 -6.41 -1.27 -20.53
CA SER A 51 -6.12 -1.08 -21.96
C SER A 51 -4.64 -1.17 -22.34
N GLN A 52 -3.73 -0.99 -21.38
CA GLN A 52 -2.29 -0.94 -21.63
C GLN A 52 -1.55 -2.04 -20.87
N GLN A 53 -0.62 -2.72 -21.54
CA GLN A 53 0.27 -3.67 -20.87
C GLN A 53 1.26 -2.94 -19.97
N HIS A 54 1.44 -3.42 -18.75
CA HIS A 54 2.31 -2.82 -17.75
C HIS A 54 2.75 -3.85 -16.70
N PRO A 55 3.80 -3.56 -15.91
CA PRO A 55 4.18 -4.41 -14.77
C PRO A 55 3.09 -4.50 -13.71
N VAL A 56 2.68 -5.72 -13.34
CA VAL A 56 1.62 -5.98 -12.34
C VAL A 56 1.87 -5.31 -10.98
N ALA A 57 3.14 -5.02 -10.64
CA ALA A 57 3.49 -4.32 -9.40
C ALA A 57 2.84 -2.92 -9.30
N ILE A 58 2.52 -2.29 -10.44
CA ILE A 58 1.89 -0.97 -10.48
C ILE A 58 0.45 -1.03 -9.94
N ASP A 59 -0.26 -2.14 -10.10
CA ASP A 59 -1.66 -2.27 -9.68
C ASP A 59 -1.88 -2.10 -8.18
N PHE A 60 -0.83 -2.36 -7.39
CA PHE A 60 -0.85 -2.34 -5.92
C PHE A 60 -0.64 -0.93 -5.32
N PHE A 61 -0.41 0.10 -6.13
CA PHE A 61 -0.31 1.47 -5.63
C PHE A 61 -1.70 2.01 -5.27
N PRO A 62 -1.90 2.62 -4.08
CA PRO A 62 -3.23 3.08 -3.65
C PRO A 62 -3.85 4.18 -4.50
N TRP A 63 -3.04 5.00 -5.19
CA TRP A 63 -3.52 6.19 -5.89
C TRP A 63 -3.72 5.92 -7.39
N PRO A 64 -4.96 6.03 -7.91
CA PRO A 64 -5.24 5.84 -9.34
C PRO A 64 -4.36 6.69 -10.26
N GLU A 65 -4.18 7.98 -9.94
CA GLU A 65 -3.38 8.90 -10.75
C GLU A 65 -1.89 8.53 -10.78
N VAL A 66 -1.37 7.97 -9.69
CA VAL A 66 -0.01 7.43 -9.63
C VAL A 66 0.10 6.22 -10.54
N ARG A 67 -0.86 5.29 -10.47
CA ARG A 67 -0.90 4.10 -11.33
C ARG A 67 -0.91 4.48 -12.80
N ASP A 68 -1.79 5.39 -13.20
CA ASP A 68 -1.90 5.87 -14.59
C ASP A 68 -0.58 6.49 -15.07
N ARG A 69 0.04 7.34 -14.25
CA ARG A 69 1.36 7.93 -14.56
C ARG A 69 2.45 6.87 -14.71
N LEU A 70 2.46 5.87 -13.83
CA LEU A 70 3.42 4.77 -13.87
C LEU A 70 3.20 3.90 -15.10
N ILE A 71 1.97 3.60 -15.49
CA ILE A 71 1.65 2.81 -16.68
C ILE A 71 2.19 3.49 -17.94
N ILE A 72 1.99 4.79 -18.08
CA ILE A 72 2.48 5.56 -19.23
C ILE A 72 4.02 5.57 -19.28
N ASN A 73 4.69 5.65 -18.13
CA ASN A 73 6.13 5.91 -18.04
C ASN A 73 6.93 4.76 -17.41
N HIS A 74 6.40 3.54 -17.36
CA HIS A 74 7.01 2.45 -16.58
C HIS A 74 8.44 2.11 -17.04
N ALA A 75 8.75 2.25 -18.33
CA ALA A 75 10.10 2.04 -18.84
C ALA A 75 11.14 3.00 -18.22
N TYR A 76 10.76 4.26 -17.99
CA TYR A 76 11.60 5.25 -17.32
C TYR A 76 11.86 4.85 -15.86
N TYR A 77 10.81 4.52 -15.11
CA TYR A 77 10.92 4.16 -13.69
C TYR A 77 11.60 2.81 -13.47
N LEU A 78 11.40 1.82 -14.35
CA LEU A 78 12.12 0.55 -14.31
C LEU A 78 13.62 0.71 -14.58
N GLY A 79 14.01 1.72 -15.39
CA GLY A 79 15.41 2.10 -15.57
C GLY A 79 16.07 2.69 -14.32
N LYS A 80 15.27 3.08 -13.31
CA LYS A 80 15.74 3.48 -11.99
C LYS A 80 15.67 2.26 -11.07
N CYS A 81 16.80 1.59 -10.83
CA CYS A 81 16.85 0.35 -10.04
C CYS A 81 16.23 0.45 -8.63
N ASP A 82 16.05 1.65 -8.10
CA ASP A 82 15.56 1.88 -6.74
C ASP A 82 14.11 2.35 -6.66
N PHE A 83 13.40 2.61 -7.76
CA PHE A 83 12.05 3.19 -7.70
C PHE A 83 11.10 2.32 -6.87
N PHE A 84 10.94 1.05 -7.27
CA PHE A 84 10.03 0.13 -6.59
C PHE A 84 10.51 -0.27 -5.19
N SER A 85 11.82 -0.30 -4.97
CA SER A 85 12.40 -0.55 -3.63
C SER A 85 12.11 0.59 -2.68
N CYS A 86 12.29 1.85 -3.12
CA CYS A 86 11.96 3.04 -2.35
C CYS A 86 10.46 3.09 -2.03
N THR A 87 9.58 2.80 -2.99
CA THR A 87 8.13 2.90 -2.75
C THR A 87 7.62 1.94 -1.68
N GLN A 88 8.26 0.79 -1.51
CA GLN A 88 7.86 -0.19 -0.49
C GLN A 88 8.28 0.25 0.92
N GLU A 89 9.44 0.89 1.05
CA GLU A 89 9.94 1.43 2.31
C GLU A 89 9.18 2.68 2.77
N TYR A 90 8.65 3.45 1.81
CA TYR A 90 8.08 4.77 2.07
C TYR A 90 6.55 4.83 2.13
N LEU A 91 5.82 3.77 1.81
CA LEU A 91 4.34 3.74 1.80
C LEU A 91 3.72 3.47 3.17
N PHE A 92 3.26 4.51 3.87
CA PHE A 92 2.72 4.40 5.22
C PHE A 92 1.19 4.22 5.25
N SER A 93 0.73 3.31 6.11
CA SER A 93 -0.63 3.27 6.63
C SER A 93 -0.61 3.92 8.02
N ASN A 94 -1.25 5.08 8.16
CA ASN A 94 -1.19 5.94 9.34
C ASN A 94 -2.03 5.42 10.53
N TRP A 95 -1.94 4.12 10.83
CA TRP A 95 -2.71 3.47 11.88
C TRP A 95 -2.23 3.95 13.27
N PRO A 96 -3.12 4.54 14.09
CA PRO A 96 -2.71 5.18 15.34
C PRO A 96 -2.58 4.22 16.52
N TYR A 97 -2.92 2.94 16.36
CA TYR A 97 -2.98 1.95 17.45
C TYR A 97 -1.92 0.84 17.30
N GLY A 98 -1.89 -0.09 18.26
CA GLY A 98 -0.97 -1.21 18.21
C GLY A 98 -1.40 -2.29 17.20
N ILE A 99 -0.51 -3.24 16.93
CA ILE A 99 -0.80 -4.41 16.08
C ILE A 99 -1.92 -5.29 16.65
N ARG A 100 -2.10 -5.28 17.98
CA ARG A 100 -3.16 -6.07 18.65
C ARG A 100 -4.55 -5.55 18.26
N ASP A 101 -4.68 -4.24 18.07
CA ASP A 101 -5.94 -3.58 17.69
C ASP A 101 -6.31 -3.81 16.22
N CYS A 102 -5.39 -4.37 15.42
CA CYS A 102 -5.68 -4.79 14.07
C CYS A 102 -6.58 -6.03 14.00
N PHE A 103 -6.73 -6.78 15.11
CA PHE A 103 -7.46 -8.04 15.15
C PHE A 103 -8.48 -8.08 16.29
N VAL A 104 -9.51 -8.90 16.10
CA VAL A 104 -10.45 -9.33 17.14
C VAL A 104 -10.52 -10.85 17.14
N LEU A 105 -10.77 -11.42 18.30
CA LEU A 105 -11.04 -12.84 18.44
C LEU A 105 -12.54 -13.07 18.21
N ASP A 106 -12.89 -13.99 17.31
CA ASP A 106 -14.30 -14.39 17.14
C ASP A 106 -14.74 -15.40 18.20
N ASP A 107 -16.04 -15.69 18.24
CA ASP A 107 -16.65 -16.66 19.18
C ASP A 107 -16.07 -18.08 19.01
N GLN A 108 -15.39 -18.36 17.90
CA GLN A 108 -14.73 -19.63 17.59
C GLN A 108 -13.23 -19.60 17.90
N SER A 109 -12.76 -18.60 18.66
CA SER A 109 -11.34 -18.41 19.01
C SER A 109 -10.42 -18.23 17.79
N THR A 110 -10.94 -17.74 16.67
CA THR A 110 -10.18 -17.43 15.45
C THR A 110 -9.95 -15.92 15.34
N TYR A 111 -8.73 -15.52 14.98
CA TYR A 111 -8.41 -14.12 14.75
C TYR A 111 -8.98 -13.64 13.41
N ARG A 112 -9.66 -12.49 13.44
CA ARG A 112 -10.13 -11.78 12.25
C ARG A 112 -9.69 -10.31 12.31
N PRO A 113 -9.47 -9.65 11.17
CA PRO A 113 -9.19 -8.22 11.16
C PRO A 113 -10.32 -7.44 11.84
N SER A 114 -9.98 -6.47 12.67
CA SER A 114 -10.96 -5.63 13.37
C SER A 114 -11.69 -4.73 12.38
N GLN A 115 -12.93 -4.37 12.68
CA GLN A 115 -13.70 -3.46 11.83
C GLN A 115 -13.01 -2.09 11.70
N ALA A 116 -12.41 -1.60 12.79
CA ALA A 116 -11.64 -0.37 12.80
C ALA A 116 -10.43 -0.44 11.85
N PHE A 117 -9.71 -1.56 11.84
CA PHE A 117 -8.60 -1.77 10.92
C PHE A 117 -9.06 -1.81 9.46
N ILE A 118 -10.14 -2.55 9.16
CA ILE A 118 -10.71 -2.63 7.81
C ILE A 118 -11.13 -1.24 7.30
N GLN A 119 -11.83 -0.47 8.14
CA GLN A 119 -12.24 0.90 7.79
C GLN A 119 -11.03 1.80 7.55
N HIS A 120 -9.98 1.67 8.37
CA HIS A 120 -8.77 2.45 8.22
C HIS A 120 -8.05 2.18 6.90
N VAL A 121 -7.75 0.92 6.59
CA VAL A 121 -7.00 0.56 5.37
C VAL A 121 -7.79 0.82 4.08
N ASN A 122 -9.12 0.86 4.15
CA ASN A 122 -9.98 1.19 3.01
C ASN A 122 -10.15 2.69 2.77
N SER A 123 -9.69 3.54 3.69
CA SER A 123 -9.71 5.00 3.50
C SER A 123 -8.40 5.45 2.86
N LEU A 124 -8.47 5.98 1.62
CA LEU A 124 -7.29 6.46 0.88
C LEU A 124 -6.52 7.55 1.64
N THR A 125 -7.23 8.36 2.44
CA THR A 125 -6.63 9.44 3.25
C THR A 125 -5.68 8.95 4.35
N ASN A 126 -5.77 7.67 4.71
CA ASN A 126 -4.86 7.05 5.69
C ASN A 126 -3.57 6.52 5.08
N TRP A 127 -3.45 6.58 3.75
CA TRP A 127 -2.24 6.23 3.04
C TRP A 127 -1.44 7.48 2.73
N SER A 128 -0.14 7.41 2.93
CA SER A 128 0.78 8.52 2.65
C SER A 128 2.16 8.01 2.28
N MET A 129 3.01 8.91 1.79
CA MET A 129 4.38 8.58 1.40
C MET A 129 5.39 9.38 2.20
N CYS A 130 6.53 8.76 2.52
CA CYS A 130 7.64 9.42 3.18
C CYS A 130 8.05 10.70 2.44
N PRO A 131 8.29 11.82 3.14
CA PRO A 131 8.81 13.05 2.52
C PRO A 131 10.06 12.84 1.64
N ALA A 132 10.98 11.96 2.05
CA ALA A 132 12.20 11.65 1.30
C ALA A 132 11.94 11.06 -0.09
N PHE A 133 10.77 10.46 -0.34
CA PHE A 133 10.38 9.99 -1.67
C PHE A 133 10.27 11.17 -2.65
N PHE A 134 9.72 12.30 -2.21
CA PHE A 134 9.47 13.47 -3.06
C PHE A 134 10.74 14.26 -3.39
N GLU A 135 11.79 14.14 -2.58
CA GLU A 135 13.12 14.69 -2.92
C GLU A 135 13.68 14.02 -4.17
N ARG A 136 13.36 12.73 -4.37
CA ARG A 136 13.85 11.92 -5.48
C ARG A 136 12.90 11.91 -6.67
N TYR A 137 11.60 11.98 -6.40
CA TYR A 137 10.52 11.93 -7.39
C TYR A 137 9.53 13.09 -7.16
N PRO A 138 9.95 14.35 -7.39
CA PRO A 138 9.13 15.53 -7.13
C PRO A 138 7.86 15.60 -7.98
N GLU A 139 7.80 14.87 -9.10
CA GLU A 139 6.64 14.79 -9.98
C GLU A 139 5.39 14.16 -9.34
N PHE A 140 5.53 13.53 -8.16
CA PHE A 140 4.40 12.99 -7.40
C PHE A 140 3.88 13.94 -6.31
N ILE A 141 4.51 15.10 -6.12
CA ILE A 141 4.04 16.13 -5.18
C ILE A 141 2.64 16.60 -5.62
N GLY A 142 1.72 16.67 -4.68
CA GLY A 142 0.31 17.05 -4.93
C GLY A 142 -0.57 15.91 -5.44
N ILE A 143 0.01 14.78 -5.86
CA ILE A 143 -0.72 13.56 -6.21
C ILE A 143 -0.78 12.61 -5.02
N ILE A 144 0.35 12.49 -4.30
CA ILE A 144 0.48 11.64 -3.12
C ILE A 144 0.56 12.52 -1.86
N PRO A 145 -0.27 12.27 -0.84
CA PRO A 145 -0.17 13.00 0.42
C PRO A 145 1.15 12.64 1.13
N PRO A 146 1.94 13.64 1.57
CA PRO A 146 3.12 13.39 2.38
C PRO A 146 2.70 12.90 3.78
N ALA A 147 3.45 11.97 4.35
CA ALA A 147 3.29 11.60 5.74
C ALA A 147 3.57 12.81 6.64
N SER A 148 2.72 13.05 7.64
CA SER A 148 2.82 14.22 8.54
C SER A 148 4.00 14.14 9.49
N ALA A 149 4.58 12.97 9.67
CA ALA A 149 5.84 12.77 10.38
C ALA A 149 6.89 12.33 9.37
N ALA A 150 8.06 12.99 9.38
CA ALA A 150 9.27 12.32 8.95
C ALA A 150 9.39 11.08 9.83
N TRP A 151 9.35 9.89 9.24
CA TRP A 151 9.81 8.72 9.96
C TRP A 151 11.29 8.98 10.26
N GLU A 152 11.59 9.39 11.49
CA GLU A 152 12.95 9.50 12.03
C GLU A 152 13.49 8.08 12.16
N GLY A 153 13.87 7.50 11.03
CA GLY A 153 14.53 6.22 10.97
C GLY A 153 15.96 6.33 11.47
N THR A 154 16.15 6.56 12.77
CA THR A 154 17.35 6.15 13.54
C THR A 154 17.17 6.53 15.01
N GLU A 155 16.63 5.62 15.82
CA GLU A 155 17.21 5.28 17.13
C GLU A 155 16.53 4.00 17.63
N THR A 156 17.34 3.06 18.13
CA THR A 156 16.97 1.73 18.65
C THR A 156 16.73 0.62 17.60
N TRP A 157 17.80 -0.10 17.23
CA TRP A 157 17.79 -1.59 17.26
C TRP A 157 19.14 -2.27 16.94
N ARG A 158 20.31 -1.65 17.15
CA ARG A 158 21.51 -2.48 17.38
C ARG A 158 21.41 -3.12 18.77
N ALA A 159 20.84 -4.32 18.81
CA ALA A 159 21.14 -5.35 19.79
C ALA A 159 21.49 -6.62 19.01
#